data_AF-A0AAN8Z558-F1
#
_entry.id   AF-A0AAN8Z558-F1
#
_cell.length_a   1.000
_cell.length_b   1.000
_cell.length_c   1.000
_cell.angle_alpha   90.00
_cell.angle_beta   90.00
_cell.angle_gamma   90.00
#
_symmetry.space_group_name_H-M   'P 1'
#
loop_
_entity.id
_entity.type
_entity.pdbx_description
1 polymer ?
#
loop_
_entity_poly.entity_id
_entity_poly.type
_entity_poly.pdbx_seq_one_letter_code
_entity_poly.pdbx_strand_id
1 'polypeptide(L)'
;MKHRRLCETLLKEKGWLTPHLVQHQGSWFVPSMALKGLCLLQNHFKADNSDIFLATFPTAGTTWVRAIINPEDMFVPKWIFLNKLRSKNLKPLSIEDAFKLFCDGVSHNGSFWDDVLEYWRASLENPTKILFMKFEEIKRDTFGQIQISRFSGKLFSIEEE
;
A
#
# COMPACT_ATOMS: atom_id res chain seq x y z
N MET A 1 1.69 15.71 21.06
CA MET A 1 3.03 16.31 21.22
C MET A 1 4.18 15.46 20.65
N LYS A 2 4.11 14.11 20.69
CA LYS A 2 5.16 13.19 20.19
C LYS A 2 5.35 13.18 18.65
N HIS A 3 4.28 13.21 17.86
CA HIS A 3 4.35 13.15 16.39
C HIS A 3 5.20 14.27 15.75
N ARG A 4 5.03 15.52 16.19
CA ARG A 4 5.78 16.66 15.61
C ARG A 4 7.29 16.52 15.82
N ARG A 5 7.71 16.12 17.03
CA ARG A 5 9.11 15.85 17.36
C ARG A 5 9.67 14.66 16.58
N LEU A 6 8.86 13.62 16.36
CA LEU A 6 9.26 12.48 15.54
C LEU A 6 9.61 12.95 14.11
N CYS A 7 8.73 13.68 13.44
CA CYS A 7 8.95 14.17 12.07
C CYS A 7 10.21 15.03 11.90
N GLU A 8 10.66 15.71 12.94
CA GLU A 8 11.87 16.54 12.89
C GLU A 8 13.14 15.70 12.76
N THR A 9 13.14 14.49 13.34
CA THR A 9 14.29 13.57 13.38
C THR A 9 14.36 12.57 12.21
N LEU A 10 13.25 12.40 11.47
CA LEU A 10 13.19 11.43 10.38
C LEU A 10 13.94 11.95 9.14
N LEU A 11 14.50 11.01 8.38
CA LEU A 11 15.07 11.27 7.05
C LEU A 11 14.00 11.90 6.16
N LYS A 12 14.38 12.92 5.39
CA LYS A 12 13.49 13.67 4.50
C LYS A 12 13.97 13.58 3.07
N GLU A 13 13.03 13.35 2.16
CA GLU A 13 13.29 13.37 0.73
C GLU A 13 12.24 14.16 -0.03
N LYS A 14 12.56 14.57 -1.25
CA LYS A 14 11.64 15.34 -2.12
C LYS A 14 10.34 14.56 -2.34
N GLY A 15 9.21 15.20 -2.03
CA GLY A 15 7.90 14.58 -2.12
C GLY A 15 7.16 14.82 -3.44
N TRP A 16 6.28 13.88 -3.78
CA TRP A 16 5.42 13.98 -4.98
C TRP A 16 4.12 14.77 -4.76
N LEU A 17 3.59 14.79 -3.53
CA LEU A 17 2.35 15.50 -3.18
C LEU A 17 2.66 16.74 -2.33
N THR A 18 3.65 16.61 -1.45
CA THR A 18 4.11 17.62 -0.51
C THR A 18 5.57 17.98 -0.80
N PRO A 19 6.11 19.08 -0.24
CA PRO A 19 7.51 19.45 -0.43
C PRO A 19 8.49 18.31 -0.08
N HIS A 20 8.16 17.53 0.95
CA HIS A 20 8.97 16.40 1.39
C HIS A 20 8.11 15.26 1.94
N LEU A 21 8.67 14.06 1.85
CA LEU A 21 8.26 12.87 2.58
C LEU A 21 9.21 12.63 3.75
N VAL A 22 8.78 11.84 4.72
CA VAL A 22 9.62 11.36 5.83
C VAL A 22 9.65 9.84 5.83
N GLN A 23 10.82 9.26 6.09
CA GLN A 23 10.95 7.81 6.21
C GLN A 23 10.66 7.35 7.64
N HIS A 24 9.76 6.39 7.82
CA HIS A 24 9.46 5.77 9.10
C HIS A 24 9.25 4.27 8.91
N GLN A 25 9.92 3.42 9.70
CA GLN A 25 9.80 1.96 9.60
C GLN A 25 10.01 1.41 8.17
N GLY A 26 10.98 1.98 7.44
CA GLY A 26 11.32 1.55 6.07
C GLY A 26 10.54 2.27 4.96
N SER A 27 9.32 2.74 5.22
CA SER A 27 8.45 3.33 4.20
C SER A 27 8.38 4.87 4.26
N TRP A 28 7.98 5.48 3.14
CA TRP A 28 7.89 6.94 2.99
C TRP A 28 6.48 7.50 3.15
N PHE A 29 6.32 8.49 4.03
CA PHE A 29 5.02 9.05 4.41
C PHE A 29 4.93 10.56 4.24
N VAL A 30 3.72 11.04 3.97
CA VAL A 30 3.36 12.45 4.13
C VAL A 30 3.28 12.76 5.63
N PRO A 31 4.10 13.70 6.15
CA PRO A 31 4.20 13.93 7.59
C PRO A 31 2.86 14.34 8.22
N SER A 32 2.14 15.28 7.61
CA SER A 32 0.94 15.89 8.20
C SER A 32 -0.31 15.02 8.11
N MET A 33 -0.27 13.92 7.36
CA MET A 33 -1.44 13.09 7.04
C MET A 33 -1.19 11.62 7.32
N ALA A 34 -0.45 10.94 6.44
CA ALA A 34 -0.26 9.49 6.51
C ALA A 34 0.53 9.06 7.76
N LEU A 35 1.66 9.72 8.07
CA LEU A 35 2.44 9.39 9.26
C LEU A 35 1.66 9.68 10.55
N LYS A 36 0.94 10.81 10.59
CA LYS A 36 0.09 11.14 11.73
C LYS A 36 -0.99 10.09 11.96
N GLY A 37 -1.64 9.63 10.89
CA GLY A 37 -2.62 8.55 10.92
C GLY A 37 -2.01 7.24 11.44
N LEU A 38 -0.85 6.85 10.90
CA LEU A 38 -0.13 5.66 11.33
C LEU A 38 0.21 5.70 12.82
N CYS A 39 0.77 6.82 13.31
CA CYS A 39 1.06 6.98 14.74
C CYS A 39 -0.21 6.88 15.59
N LEU A 40 -1.35 7.39 15.12
CA LEU A 40 -2.60 7.26 15.87
C LEU A 40 -3.08 5.80 15.91
N LEU A 41 -3.05 5.11 14.78
CA LEU A 41 -3.39 3.68 14.70
C LEU A 41 -2.50 2.86 15.62
N GLN A 42 -1.18 3.00 15.55
CA GLN A 42 -0.24 2.25 16.38
C GLN A 42 -0.41 2.48 17.89
N ASN A 43 -0.85 3.68 18.30
CA ASN A 43 -1.01 4.01 19.73
C ASN A 43 -2.40 3.70 20.29
N HIS A 44 -3.43 3.63 19.44
CA HIS A 44 -4.81 3.61 19.89
C HIS A 44 -5.67 2.50 19.30
N PHE A 45 -5.30 1.95 18.15
CA PHE A 45 -6.03 0.85 17.54
C PHE A 45 -5.73 -0.45 18.30
N LYS A 46 -6.79 -1.15 18.72
CA LYS A 46 -6.71 -2.46 19.35
C LYS A 46 -7.44 -3.44 18.46
N ALA A 47 -6.66 -4.22 17.70
CA ALA A 47 -7.21 -5.29 16.89
C ALA A 47 -7.82 -6.37 17.79
N ASP A 48 -8.97 -6.88 17.39
CA ASP A 48 -9.58 -8.08 17.95
C ASP A 48 -9.28 -9.29 17.05
N ASN A 49 -9.35 -10.50 17.60
CA ASN A 49 -9.14 -11.73 16.82
C ASN A 49 -10.25 -11.99 15.78
N SER A 50 -11.39 -11.30 15.88
CA SER A 50 -12.47 -11.32 14.88
C SER A 50 -12.29 -10.30 13.76
N ASP A 51 -11.33 -9.37 13.87
CA ASP A 51 -11.09 -8.38 12.83
C ASP A 51 -10.46 -9.03 11.59
N ILE A 52 -10.97 -8.65 10.42
CA ILE A 52 -10.40 -9.03 9.12
C ILE A 52 -9.92 -7.76 8.42
N PHE A 53 -8.62 -7.69 8.13
CA PHE A 53 -8.03 -6.56 7.44
C PHE A 53 -7.84 -6.88 5.95
N LEU A 54 -8.27 -5.95 5.10
CA LEU A 54 -7.93 -5.94 3.68
C LEU A 54 -6.76 -4.99 3.44
N ALA A 55 -5.58 -5.55 3.18
CA ALA A 55 -4.41 -4.78 2.77
C ALA A 55 -4.32 -4.74 1.25
N THR A 56 -4.31 -3.54 0.66
CA THR A 56 -4.11 -3.35 -0.78
C THR A 56 -3.18 -2.18 -1.04
N PHE A 57 -2.36 -2.30 -2.09
CA PHE A 57 -1.59 -1.17 -2.56
C PHE A 57 -2.47 -0.26 -3.43
N PRO A 58 -2.39 1.08 -3.29
CA PRO A 58 -3.11 1.99 -4.17
C PRO A 58 -2.86 1.65 -5.63
N THR A 59 -3.91 1.61 -6.46
CA THR A 59 -3.89 1.23 -7.89
C THR A 59 -3.61 -0.25 -8.21
N ALA A 60 -3.46 -1.14 -7.23
CA ALA A 60 -3.23 -2.56 -7.51
C ALA A 60 -4.50 -3.34 -7.93
N GLY A 61 -5.68 -2.73 -7.83
CA GLY A 61 -6.97 -3.35 -8.14
C GLY A 61 -7.29 -3.54 -9.61
N THR A 62 -6.32 -3.61 -10.53
CA THR A 62 -6.61 -3.87 -11.95
C THR A 62 -5.70 -4.91 -12.59
N THR A 63 -4.41 -4.99 -12.27
CA THR A 63 -3.55 -6.10 -12.71
C THR A 63 -2.25 -6.23 -11.87
N TRP A 64 -2.23 -7.11 -10.86
CA TRP A 64 -1.06 -7.37 -10.01
C TRP A 64 0.08 -8.08 -10.76
N VAL A 65 -0.25 -9.04 -11.63
CA VAL A 65 0.77 -9.81 -12.37
C VAL A 65 1.55 -8.89 -13.30
N ARG A 66 0.84 -8.01 -13.99
CA ARG A 66 1.45 -7.00 -14.87
C ARG A 66 2.25 -5.97 -14.10
N ALA A 67 1.75 -5.50 -12.95
CA ALA A 67 2.46 -4.56 -12.08
C ALA A 67 3.82 -5.11 -11.58
N ILE A 68 3.89 -6.43 -11.28
CA ILE A 68 5.13 -7.07 -10.84
C ILE A 68 6.13 -7.23 -12.00
N ILE A 69 5.64 -7.46 -13.21
CA ILE A 69 6.47 -7.72 -14.41
C ILE A 69 6.89 -6.42 -15.10
N ASN A 70 6.02 -5.40 -15.10
CA ASN A 70 6.26 -4.11 -15.72
C ASN A 70 5.99 -2.96 -14.72
N PRO A 71 7.05 -2.30 -14.22
CA PRO A 71 6.92 -1.14 -13.33
C PRO A 71 6.07 0.00 -13.90
N GLU A 72 5.96 0.12 -15.24
CA GLU A 72 5.16 1.14 -15.92
C GLU A 72 3.66 1.02 -15.64
N ASP A 73 3.18 -0.22 -15.49
CA ASP A 73 1.77 -0.52 -15.21
C ASP A 73 1.34 -0.03 -13.82
N MET A 74 2.30 0.25 -12.94
CA MET A 74 2.08 0.92 -11.65
C MET A 74 2.41 2.40 -11.68
N PHE A 75 3.54 2.74 -12.30
CA PHE A 75 4.08 4.09 -12.28
C PHE A 75 3.12 5.07 -12.95
N VAL A 76 2.64 4.78 -14.17
CA VAL A 76 1.84 5.73 -14.94
C VAL A 76 0.51 6.07 -14.25
N PRO A 77 -0.31 5.09 -13.78
CA PRO A 77 -1.53 5.39 -13.05
C PRO A 77 -1.26 6.17 -11.75
N LYS A 78 -0.23 5.79 -10.98
CA LYS A 78 0.17 6.48 -9.75
C LYS A 78 0.60 7.91 -10.04
N TRP A 79 1.40 8.12 -11.08
CA TRP A 79 1.85 9.44 -11.53
C TRP A 79 0.67 10.34 -11.90
N ILE A 80 -0.23 9.87 -12.76
CA ILE A 80 -1.42 10.63 -13.18
C ILE A 80 -2.29 10.98 -11.98
N PHE A 81 -2.55 10.00 -11.09
CA PHE A 81 -3.37 10.21 -9.89
C PHE A 81 -2.75 11.23 -8.93
N LEU A 82 -1.46 11.07 -8.58
CA LEU A 82 -0.79 11.96 -7.65
C LEU A 82 -0.60 13.37 -8.23
N ASN A 83 -0.38 13.49 -9.54
CA ASN A 83 -0.27 14.81 -10.19
C ASN A 83 -1.59 15.59 -10.15
N LYS A 84 -2.75 14.90 -10.22
CA LYS A 84 -4.07 15.53 -10.01
C LYS A 84 -4.27 16.04 -8.58
N LEU A 85 -3.67 15.37 -7.59
CA LEU A 85 -3.77 15.73 -6.17
C LEU A 85 -2.69 16.72 -5.72
N ARG A 86 -1.61 16.88 -6.50
CA ARG A 86 -0.47 17.73 -6.16
C ARG A 86 -0.91 19.17 -5.98
N SER A 87 -0.40 19.81 -4.92
CA SER A 87 -0.63 21.23 -4.70
C SER A 87 -0.09 22.07 -5.86
N LYS A 88 -0.92 22.95 -6.42
CA LYS A 88 -0.54 23.89 -7.49
C LYS A 88 0.54 24.89 -7.08
N ASN A 89 0.80 25.03 -5.78
CA ASN A 89 1.84 25.93 -5.25
C ASN A 89 3.24 25.31 -5.33
N LEU A 90 3.35 24.00 -5.60
CA LEU A 90 4.63 23.35 -5.78
C LEU A 90 5.07 23.44 -7.24
N LYS A 91 6.39 23.53 -7.47
CA LYS A 91 6.95 23.39 -8.81
C LYS A 91 6.47 22.07 -9.43
N PRO A 92 6.13 22.03 -10.74
CA PRO A 92 5.83 20.79 -11.41
C PRO A 92 6.95 19.77 -11.17
N LEU A 93 6.57 18.53 -10.89
CA LEU A 93 7.51 17.41 -10.90
C LEU A 93 7.53 16.89 -12.35
N SER A 94 8.70 16.65 -12.92
CA SER A 94 8.75 16.04 -14.26
C SER A 94 8.47 14.54 -14.16
N ILE A 95 8.04 13.94 -15.27
CA ILE A 95 7.79 12.49 -15.28
C ILE A 95 9.09 11.71 -15.07
N GLU A 96 10.24 12.22 -15.53
CA GLU A 96 11.56 11.62 -15.36
C GLU A 96 12.01 11.64 -13.89
N ASP A 97 11.86 12.79 -13.22
CA ASP A 97 12.16 12.92 -11.78
C ASP A 97 11.25 12.00 -10.96
N ALA A 98 9.96 11.94 -11.31
CA ALA A 98 9.01 11.06 -10.64
C ALA A 98 9.38 9.59 -10.87
N PHE A 99 9.73 9.20 -12.10
CA PHE A 99 10.13 7.83 -12.40
C PHE A 99 11.39 7.43 -11.64
N LYS A 100 12.39 8.31 -11.57
CA LYS A 100 13.60 8.09 -10.77
C LYS A 100 13.25 7.86 -9.30
N LEU A 101 12.45 8.75 -8.69
CA LEU A 101 12.00 8.60 -7.31
C LEU A 101 11.20 7.31 -7.08
N PHE A 102 10.43 6.87 -8.07
CA PHE A 102 9.68 5.61 -8.01
C PHE A 102 10.61 4.40 -7.97
N CYS A 103 11.60 4.36 -8.88
CA CYS A 103 12.62 3.31 -8.93
C CYS A 103 13.49 3.27 -7.67
N ASP A 104 13.81 4.43 -7.09
CA ASP A 104 14.56 4.56 -5.84
C ASP A 104 13.69 4.20 -4.60
N GLY A 105 12.42 3.83 -4.78
CA GLY A 105 11.48 3.49 -3.70
C GLY A 105 10.94 4.71 -2.93
N VAL A 106 11.39 5.92 -3.26
CA VAL A 106 11.02 7.19 -2.63
C VAL A 106 9.70 7.71 -3.22
N SER A 107 8.62 7.00 -2.91
CA SER A 107 7.27 7.39 -3.30
C SER A 107 6.28 7.19 -2.15
N HIS A 108 5.08 7.76 -2.25
CA HIS A 108 4.06 7.60 -1.21
C HIS A 108 3.76 6.11 -1.00
N ASN A 109 3.90 5.65 0.25
CA ASN A 109 3.79 4.25 0.65
C ASN A 109 4.76 3.34 -0.12
N GLY A 110 5.89 3.85 -0.60
CA GLY A 110 6.95 3.05 -1.22
C GLY A 110 7.95 2.55 -0.17
N SER A 111 8.69 1.47 -0.47
CA SER A 111 8.78 0.77 -1.77
C SER A 111 7.67 -0.27 -1.96
N PHE A 112 6.97 -0.22 -3.11
CA PHE A 112 5.94 -1.22 -3.45
C PHE A 112 6.48 -2.66 -3.38
N TRP A 113 7.72 -2.85 -3.86
CA TRP A 113 8.33 -4.17 -3.93
C TRP A 113 8.54 -4.76 -2.54
N ASP A 114 9.01 -3.93 -1.61
CA ASP A 114 9.26 -4.36 -0.23
C ASP A 114 7.94 -4.69 0.47
N ASP A 115 6.91 -3.83 0.32
CA ASP A 115 5.58 -4.07 0.87
C ASP A 115 5.00 -5.42 0.35
N VAL A 116 5.03 -5.65 -0.96
CA VAL A 116 4.49 -6.89 -1.55
C VAL A 116 5.26 -8.12 -1.10
N LEU A 117 6.60 -8.04 -1.08
CA LEU A 117 7.45 -9.15 -0.66
C LEU A 117 7.26 -9.47 0.82
N GLU A 118 7.04 -8.46 1.66
CA GLU A 118 6.78 -8.63 3.09
C GLU A 118 5.47 -9.39 3.32
N TYR A 119 4.36 -8.97 2.71
CA TYR A 119 3.09 -9.68 2.82
C TYR A 119 3.14 -11.09 2.20
N TRP A 120 3.84 -11.26 1.08
CA TRP A 120 4.01 -12.58 0.46
C TRP A 120 4.77 -13.53 1.39
N ARG A 121 5.91 -13.11 1.95
CA ARG A 121 6.69 -13.92 2.91
C ARG A 121 5.87 -14.23 4.16
N ALA A 122 5.18 -13.24 4.72
CA ALA A 122 4.35 -13.42 5.90
C ALA A 122 3.19 -14.41 5.65
N SER A 123 2.64 -14.46 4.43
CA SER A 123 1.63 -15.46 4.05
C SER A 123 2.17 -16.89 3.99
N LEU A 124 3.45 -17.07 3.64
CA LEU A 124 4.10 -18.38 3.65
C LEU A 124 4.41 -18.83 5.09
N GLU A 125 4.81 -17.89 5.95
CA GLU A 125 5.11 -18.16 7.35
C GLU A 125 3.85 -18.44 8.18
N ASN A 126 2.73 -17.78 7.86
CA ASN A 126 1.50 -17.90 8.63
C ASN A 126 0.23 -17.91 7.74
N PRO A 127 0.01 -18.99 6.97
CA PRO A 127 -1.07 -19.06 5.99
C PRO A 127 -2.48 -19.10 6.62
N THR A 128 -2.60 -19.36 7.92
CA THR A 128 -3.89 -19.32 8.64
C THR A 128 -4.26 -17.90 9.08
N LYS A 129 -3.30 -16.97 9.13
CA LYS A 129 -3.54 -15.56 9.50
C LYS A 129 -3.42 -14.60 8.33
N ILE A 130 -2.74 -14.98 7.25
CA ILE A 130 -2.49 -14.11 6.10
C ILE A 130 -2.80 -14.87 4.82
N LEU A 131 -3.87 -14.44 4.14
CA LEU A 131 -4.19 -14.87 2.79
C LEU A 131 -3.61 -13.88 1.79
N PHE A 132 -2.63 -14.32 1.01
CA PHE A 132 -2.10 -13.55 -0.12
C PHE A 132 -2.75 -14.01 -1.41
N MET A 133 -3.33 -13.08 -2.17
CA MET A 133 -3.94 -13.36 -3.47
C MET A 133 -3.60 -12.26 -4.46
N LYS A 134 -3.50 -12.66 -5.73
CA LYS A 134 -3.41 -11.72 -6.84
C LYS A 134 -4.82 -11.29 -7.24
N PHE A 135 -4.95 -10.06 -7.71
CA PHE A 135 -6.25 -9.52 -8.09
C PHE A 135 -6.94 -10.32 -9.21
N GLU A 136 -6.16 -10.90 -10.13
CA GLU A 136 -6.64 -11.75 -11.20
C GLU A 136 -7.25 -13.06 -10.68
N GLU A 137 -6.77 -13.56 -9.53
CA GLU A 137 -7.32 -14.74 -8.86
C GLU A 137 -8.63 -14.41 -8.14
N ILE A 138 -8.73 -13.20 -7.57
CA ILE A 138 -9.97 -12.68 -6.95
C ILE A 138 -11.07 -12.51 -8.01
N LYS A 139 -10.72 -12.02 -9.20
CA LYS A 139 -11.67 -11.80 -10.31
C LYS A 139 -12.21 -13.08 -10.96
N ARG A 140 -11.62 -14.26 -10.71
CA ARG A 140 -12.12 -15.53 -11.27
C ARG A 140 -13.28 -16.03 -10.40
N ASP A 141 -14.49 -15.77 -10.88
CA ASP A 141 -15.82 -15.96 -10.28
C ASP A 141 -15.86 -16.81 -8.99
N THR A 142 -15.62 -18.12 -9.08
CA THR A 142 -15.89 -19.01 -7.95
C THR A 142 -14.66 -19.28 -7.08
N PHE A 143 -13.47 -19.42 -7.68
CA PHE A 143 -12.29 -19.89 -6.94
C PHE A 143 -11.79 -18.86 -5.92
N GLY A 144 -11.66 -17.59 -6.33
CA GLY A 144 -11.21 -16.52 -5.43
C GLY A 144 -12.16 -16.35 -4.24
N GLN A 145 -13.47 -16.38 -4.51
CA GLN A 145 -14.50 -16.27 -3.47
C GLN A 145 -14.45 -17.45 -2.50
N ILE A 146 -14.29 -18.68 -2.99
CA ILE A 146 -14.13 -19.88 -2.14
C ILE A 146 -12.90 -19.75 -1.24
N GLN A 147 -11.76 -19.28 -1.76
CA GLN A 147 -10.54 -19.12 -0.95
C GLN A 147 -10.73 -18.07 0.16
N ILE A 148 -11.34 -16.92 -0.15
CA ILE A 148 -11.65 -15.87 0.85
C ILE A 148 -12.59 -16.42 1.92
N SER A 149 -13.64 -17.12 1.50
CA SER A 149 -14.66 -17.69 2.38
C SER A 149 -14.01 -18.68 3.35
N ARG A 150 -13.29 -19.68 2.81
CA ARG A 150 -12.54 -20.68 3.58
C ARG A 150 -11.57 -20.05 4.58
N PHE A 151 -10.81 -19.05 4.15
CA PHE A 151 -9.86 -18.34 5.00
C PHE A 151 -10.56 -17.58 6.14
N SER A 152 -11.71 -16.96 5.85
CA SER A 152 -12.51 -16.24 6.84
C SER A 152 -13.27 -17.17 7.80
N GLY A 153 -13.11 -18.49 7.68
CA GLY A 153 -13.83 -19.48 8.46
C GLY A 153 -15.34 -19.55 8.15
N LYS A 154 -15.77 -18.92 7.05
CA LYS A 154 -17.14 -18.98 6.55
C LYS A 154 -17.15 -20.05 5.46
N LEU A 155 -17.96 -21.10 5.58
CA LEU A 155 -18.28 -21.92 4.41
C LEU A 155 -19.53 -21.32 3.78
N PHE A 156 -19.57 -21.21 2.46
CA PHE A 156 -20.82 -21.04 1.74
C PHE A 156 -21.76 -22.17 2.18
N SER A 157 -22.95 -21.84 2.69
CA SER A 157 -24.01 -22.82 2.76
C SER A 157 -24.36 -23.22 1.32
N ILE A 158 -24.68 -24.49 1.10
CA ILE A 158 -25.02 -25.09 -0.20
C ILE A 158 -26.27 -24.45 -0.86
N GLU A 159 -26.83 -23.39 -0.27
CA GLU A 159 -28.09 -22.75 -0.67
C GLU A 159 -27.90 -21.52 -1.58
N GLU A 160 -26.67 -21.15 -1.96
CA GLU A 160 -26.37 -19.99 -2.82
C GLU A 160 -25.75 -20.38 -4.20
N GLU A 161 -26.14 -21.52 -4.76
CA GLU A 161 -25.98 -21.85 -6.20
C GLU A 161 -27.30 -21.67 -6.96
#